data_AF-A0A2K6EZV3-F1
#
_entry.id   AF-A0A2K6EZV3-F1
#
_cell.length_a   1.000
_cell.length_b   1.000
_cell.length_c   1.000
_cell.angle_alpha   90.00
_cell.angle_beta   90.00
_cell.angle_gamma   90.00
#
_symmetry.space_group_name_H-M   'P 1'
#
loop_
_entity.id
_entity.type
_entity.pdbx_description
1 polymer ?
#
loop_
_entity_poly.entity_id
_entity_poly.type
_entity_poly.pdbx_seq_one_letter_code
_entity_poly.pdbx_strand_id
1 'polypeptide(L)'
;YYLIGEAVVHCELKGEEAVWSAKPAICARILCPPPPKIENGKHTFSDVEVFHYLEAVTYSCDPAPGPEEYSLVGERTLYCASHQKWSSDAPECKVVRCPFPVVANGKQISGFGKTFSYKATVMFECNKGFYLNGSDTIICGGNSTWEPSIPTCPKGYPNPREGLFDLDDLDAWVIALIVVTALLAVAVIVVGLYKFLQRRKKGKGEVRAEYTSYQHKSTTPAEPTN
;
A
#
# COMPACT_ATOMS: atom_id res chain seq x y z
N TYR A 1 -10.11 -6.06 -28.23
CA TYR A 1 -10.62 -7.45 -28.20
C TYR A 1 -10.32 -8.04 -26.83
N TYR A 2 -11.12 -8.97 -26.32
CA TYR A 2 -10.84 -9.74 -25.10
C TYR A 2 -10.89 -11.24 -25.41
N LEU A 3 -10.12 -12.03 -24.65
CA LEU A 3 -9.99 -13.46 -24.86
C LEU A 3 -11.16 -14.22 -24.22
N ILE A 4 -11.80 -15.11 -24.99
CA ILE A 4 -12.78 -16.08 -24.51
C ILE A 4 -12.17 -17.47 -24.66
N GLY A 5 -11.92 -18.14 -23.54
CA GLY A 5 -11.27 -19.45 -23.47
C GLY A 5 -9.96 -19.40 -22.68
N GLU A 6 -9.22 -20.52 -22.69
CA GLU A 6 -7.92 -20.60 -22.01
C GLU A 6 -6.85 -19.83 -22.79
N ALA A 7 -6.11 -18.96 -22.10
CA ALA A 7 -5.02 -18.18 -22.71
C ALA A 7 -3.84 -19.05 -23.14
N VAL A 8 -3.70 -20.22 -22.52
CA VAL A 8 -2.67 -21.20 -22.80
C VAL A 8 -3.34 -22.56 -22.85
N VAL A 9 -3.14 -23.26 -23.96
CA VAL A 9 -3.58 -24.64 -24.13
C VAL A 9 -2.37 -25.52 -24.38
N HIS A 10 -2.42 -26.74 -23.86
CA HIS A 10 -1.32 -27.69 -23.90
C HIS A 10 -1.68 -28.84 -24.81
N CYS A 11 -0.69 -29.43 -25.48
CA CYS A 11 -0.90 -30.67 -26.23
C CYS A 11 -0.63 -31.85 -25.29
N GLU A 12 -1.63 -32.69 -25.08
CA GLU A 12 -1.60 -33.82 -24.17
C GLU A 12 -1.78 -35.13 -24.93
N LEU A 13 -1.01 -36.17 -24.57
CA LEU A 13 -1.18 -37.50 -25.14
C LEU A 13 -2.32 -38.23 -24.41
N LYS A 14 -3.37 -38.59 -25.13
CA LYS A 14 -4.46 -39.43 -24.66
C LYS A 14 -4.41 -40.77 -25.39
N GLY A 15 -3.69 -41.74 -24.82
CA GLY A 15 -3.37 -42.99 -25.50
C GLY A 15 -2.27 -42.77 -26.54
N GLU A 16 -2.52 -43.16 -27.79
CA GLU A 16 -1.61 -42.95 -28.93
C GLU A 16 -1.89 -41.63 -29.69
N GLU A 17 -2.93 -40.89 -29.31
CA GLU A 17 -3.32 -39.65 -29.97
C GLU A 17 -2.91 -38.41 -29.17
N ALA A 18 -2.40 -37.39 -29.87
CA ALA A 18 -2.10 -36.08 -29.31
C ALA A 18 -3.32 -35.16 -29.42
N VAL A 19 -3.82 -34.67 -28.29
CA VAL A 19 -5.06 -33.89 -28.19
C VAL A 19 -4.79 -32.60 -27.41
N TRP A 20 -5.35 -31.49 -27.87
CA TRP A 20 -5.28 -30.22 -27.14
C TRP A 20 -6.11 -30.26 -25.85
N SER A 21 -5.58 -29.69 -24.77
CA SER A 21 -6.21 -29.63 -23.45
C SER A 21 -7.57 -28.92 -23.48
N ALA A 22 -7.71 -27.93 -24.37
CA ALA A 22 -8.94 -27.21 -24.62
C ALA A 22 -9.05 -26.76 -26.09
N LYS A 23 -10.24 -26.27 -26.47
CA LYS A 23 -10.48 -25.69 -27.80
C LYS A 23 -9.70 -24.38 -27.97
N PRO A 24 -9.33 -24.00 -29.20
CA PRO A 24 -8.69 -22.70 -29.46
C PRO A 24 -9.53 -21.54 -28.91
N ALA A 25 -8.87 -20.61 -28.21
CA ALA A 25 -9.53 -19.42 -27.68
C ALA A 25 -9.98 -18.47 -28.79
N ILE A 26 -11.02 -17.70 -28.51
CA ILE A 26 -11.63 -16.75 -29.45
C ILE A 26 -11.38 -15.32 -28.95
N CYS A 27 -10.95 -14.46 -29.86
CA CYS A 27 -10.86 -13.02 -29.60
C CYS A 27 -12.20 -12.36 -29.93
N ALA A 28 -12.94 -11.95 -28.89
CA ALA A 28 -14.17 -11.19 -29.06
C ALA A 28 -13.89 -9.69 -29.07
N ARG A 29 -14.66 -8.93 -29.87
CA ARG A 29 -14.61 -7.46 -29.83
C ARG A 29 -15.11 -6.98 -28.47
N ILE A 30 -14.51 -5.92 -27.96
CA ILE A 30 -15.01 -5.23 -26.77
C ILE A 30 -15.92 -4.12 -27.29
N LEU A 31 -17.19 -4.18 -26.87
CA LEU A 31 -18.22 -3.22 -27.19
C LEU A 31 -18.89 -2.84 -25.88
N CYS A 32 -18.95 -1.55 -25.56
CA CYS A 32 -19.67 -1.06 -24.39
C CYS A 32 -21.05 -0.55 -24.79
N PRO A 33 -22.07 -0.75 -23.93
CA PRO A 33 -23.35 -0.08 -24.09
C PRO A 33 -23.18 1.44 -23.90
N PRO A 34 -24.17 2.25 -24.29
CA PRO A 34 -24.15 3.68 -24.03
C PRO A 34 -23.96 3.95 -22.54
N PRO A 35 -23.14 4.94 -22.19
CA PRO A 35 -22.89 5.27 -20.80
C PRO A 35 -24.17 5.86 -20.17
N PRO A 36 -24.37 5.73 -18.85
CA PRO A 36 -25.60 6.19 -18.20
C PRO A 36 -25.85 7.69 -18.39
N LYS A 37 -27.11 8.06 -18.64
CA LYS A 37 -27.54 9.46 -18.57
C LYS A 37 -27.60 9.90 -17.11
N ILE A 38 -27.16 11.12 -16.84
CA ILE A 38 -27.10 11.68 -15.49
C ILE A 38 -28.07 12.86 -15.38
N GLU A 39 -28.55 13.15 -14.17
CA GLU A 39 -29.37 14.34 -13.93
C GLU A 39 -28.50 15.61 -14.00
N ASN A 40 -29.08 16.71 -14.49
CA ASN A 40 -28.42 18.02 -14.61
C ASN A 40 -27.09 18.00 -15.37
N GLY A 41 -26.93 17.07 -16.31
CA GLY A 41 -25.73 16.96 -17.11
C GLY A 41 -25.91 16.10 -18.35
N LYS A 42 -24.87 16.14 -19.18
CA LYS A 42 -24.81 15.44 -20.46
C LYS A 42 -23.39 14.95 -20.73
N HIS A 43 -23.27 13.99 -21.63
CA HIS A 43 -21.99 13.52 -22.13
C HIS A 43 -21.86 13.70 -23.64
N THR A 44 -20.62 13.70 -24.13
CA THR A 44 -20.33 13.66 -25.57
C THR A 44 -20.86 12.38 -26.21
N PHE A 45 -21.28 12.46 -27.48
CA PHE A 45 -21.77 11.30 -28.26
C PHE A 45 -23.04 10.65 -27.67
N SER A 46 -24.01 11.47 -27.22
CA SER A 46 -25.29 11.01 -26.64
C SER A 46 -26.13 10.13 -27.55
N ASP A 47 -25.92 10.23 -28.86
CA ASP A 47 -26.72 9.56 -29.89
C ASP A 47 -26.06 8.26 -30.37
N VAL A 48 -24.90 7.90 -29.83
CA VAL A 48 -24.16 6.69 -30.19
C VAL A 48 -24.60 5.52 -29.32
N GLU A 49 -25.02 4.43 -29.94
CA GLU A 49 -25.54 3.25 -29.25
C GLU A 49 -24.48 2.21 -28.87
N VAL A 50 -23.28 2.26 -29.50
CA VAL A 50 -22.22 1.27 -29.30
C VAL A 50 -20.87 1.95 -29.29
N PHE A 51 -20.07 1.68 -28.25
CA PHE A 51 -18.72 2.21 -28.11
C PHE A 51 -17.67 1.10 -28.20
N HIS A 52 -16.58 1.37 -28.92
CA HIS A 52 -15.45 0.47 -29.05
C HIS A 52 -14.44 0.65 -27.91
N TYR A 53 -13.58 -0.36 -27.72
CA TYR A 53 -12.51 -0.32 -26.72
C TYR A 53 -11.70 0.97 -26.77
N LEU A 54 -11.47 1.59 -25.60
CA LEU A 54 -10.78 2.87 -25.39
C LEU A 54 -11.47 4.10 -26.00
N GLU A 55 -12.62 3.96 -26.66
CA GLU A 55 -13.44 5.14 -26.95
C GLU A 55 -13.93 5.75 -25.65
N ALA A 56 -13.92 7.07 -25.60
CA ALA A 56 -14.17 7.82 -24.39
C ALA A 56 -15.29 8.83 -24.55
N VAL A 57 -16.05 9.00 -23.49
CA VAL A 57 -17.04 10.06 -23.35
C VAL A 57 -16.63 11.02 -22.25
N THR A 58 -16.96 12.28 -22.43
CA THR A 58 -16.71 13.32 -21.43
C THR A 58 -18.03 13.90 -20.95
N TYR A 59 -18.23 13.89 -19.64
CA TYR A 59 -19.41 14.47 -18.99
C TYR A 59 -19.22 15.96 -18.70
N SER A 60 -20.34 16.67 -18.72
CA SER A 60 -20.47 18.08 -18.43
C SER A 60 -21.80 18.34 -17.73
N CYS A 61 -21.80 19.24 -16.75
CA CYS A 61 -23.04 19.65 -16.10
C CYS A 61 -23.75 20.71 -16.93
N ASP A 62 -25.07 20.68 -16.89
CA ASP A 62 -25.90 21.72 -17.47
C ASP A 62 -25.81 23.01 -16.63
N PRO A 63 -26.19 24.17 -17.19
CA PRO A 63 -26.28 25.40 -16.42
C PRO A 63 -27.25 25.24 -15.25
N ALA A 64 -26.83 25.68 -14.06
CA ALA A 64 -27.70 25.62 -12.89
C ALA A 64 -28.84 26.64 -13.00
N PRO A 65 -30.06 26.28 -12.54
CA PRO A 65 -31.20 27.21 -12.56
C PRO A 65 -31.13 28.29 -11.47
N GLY A 66 -30.25 28.11 -10.47
CA GLY A 66 -30.08 29.02 -9.33
C GLY A 66 -28.72 29.73 -9.32
N PRO A 67 -28.43 30.49 -8.25
CA PRO A 67 -27.15 31.18 -8.09
C PRO A 67 -25.98 30.25 -7.80
N GLU A 68 -26.24 28.99 -7.44
CA GLU A 68 -25.23 27.99 -7.12
C GLU A 68 -25.00 27.09 -8.34
N GLU A 69 -23.75 26.98 -8.78
CA GLU A 69 -23.36 26.15 -9.91
C GLU A 69 -23.35 24.66 -9.56
N TYR A 70 -23.66 23.80 -10.53
CA TYR A 70 -23.49 22.37 -10.38
C TYR A 70 -22.00 21.99 -10.45
N SER A 71 -21.58 21.17 -9.49
CA SER A 71 -20.27 20.54 -9.47
C SER A 71 -20.36 19.13 -10.05
N LEU A 72 -19.38 18.75 -10.89
CA LEU A 72 -19.23 17.39 -11.39
C LEU A 72 -18.44 16.56 -10.36
N VAL A 73 -19.12 15.66 -9.67
CA VAL A 73 -18.57 14.77 -8.65
C VAL A 73 -18.33 13.39 -9.25
N GLY A 74 -17.08 12.91 -9.21
CA GLY A 74 -16.66 11.64 -9.81
C GLY A 74 -15.74 11.85 -11.02
N GLU A 75 -15.55 10.80 -11.82
CA GLU A 75 -14.70 10.87 -13.00
C GLU A 75 -15.40 11.54 -14.18
N ARG A 76 -14.73 12.55 -14.75
CA ARG A 76 -15.31 13.34 -15.85
C ARG A 76 -15.30 12.58 -17.16
N THR A 77 -14.24 11.81 -17.40
CA THR A 77 -14.01 11.12 -18.66
C THR A 77 -13.99 9.62 -18.41
N LEU A 78 -14.89 8.93 -19.09
CA LEU A 78 -15.06 7.48 -19.01
C LEU A 78 -14.65 6.88 -20.33
N TYR A 79 -13.92 5.76 -20.30
CA TYR A 79 -13.56 5.02 -21.50
C TYR A 79 -14.13 3.61 -21.46
N CYS A 80 -14.45 3.07 -22.63
CA CYS A 80 -14.89 1.69 -22.75
C CYS A 80 -13.73 0.76 -22.40
N ALA A 81 -13.84 0.12 -21.24
CA ALA A 81 -12.84 -0.78 -20.69
C ALA A 81 -13.14 -2.23 -21.11
N SER A 82 -12.39 -3.18 -20.54
CA SER A 82 -12.62 -4.60 -20.80
C SER A 82 -13.95 -5.08 -20.22
N HIS A 83 -14.40 -6.28 -20.65
CA HIS A 83 -15.65 -6.89 -20.18
C HIS A 83 -16.92 -6.07 -20.44
N GLN A 84 -16.93 -5.24 -21.50
CA GLN A 84 -18.11 -4.46 -21.91
C GLN A 84 -18.58 -3.46 -20.82
N LYS A 85 -17.65 -2.99 -19.99
CA LYS A 85 -17.91 -2.03 -18.91
C LYS A 85 -17.15 -0.74 -19.15
N TRP A 86 -17.70 0.35 -18.64
CA TRP A 86 -17.00 1.62 -18.55
C TRP A 86 -15.92 1.56 -17.47
N SER A 87 -14.91 2.41 -17.60
CA SER A 87 -13.75 2.46 -16.70
C SER A 87 -14.08 2.84 -15.25
N SER A 88 -15.21 3.51 -15.02
CA SER A 88 -15.71 3.97 -13.74
C SER A 88 -17.24 4.09 -13.80
N ASP A 89 -17.87 4.37 -12.67
CA ASP A 89 -19.28 4.77 -12.62
C ASP A 89 -19.45 6.20 -13.16
N ALA A 90 -20.66 6.51 -13.65
CA ALA A 90 -21.00 7.83 -14.17
C ALA A 90 -20.93 8.89 -13.06
N PRO A 91 -20.41 10.10 -13.35
CA PRO A 91 -20.33 11.17 -12.36
C PRO A 91 -21.71 11.76 -12.06
N GLU A 92 -21.82 12.47 -10.94
CA GLU A 92 -23.02 13.20 -10.56
C GLU A 92 -22.83 14.70 -10.80
N CYS A 93 -23.85 15.35 -11.37
CA CYS A 93 -23.93 16.81 -11.43
C CYS A 93 -24.88 17.32 -10.35
N LYS A 94 -24.31 17.84 -9.26
CA LYS A 94 -25.06 18.33 -8.11
C LYS A 94 -24.43 19.56 -7.49
N VAL A 95 -25.23 20.32 -6.75
CA VAL A 95 -24.70 21.45 -5.99
C VAL A 95 -23.91 20.88 -4.80
N VAL A 96 -22.64 21.26 -4.71
CA VAL A 96 -21.77 20.91 -3.58
C VAL A 96 -21.39 22.20 -2.87
N ARG A 97 -21.69 22.26 -1.57
CA ARG A 97 -21.43 23.45 -0.75
C ARG A 97 -21.00 23.06 0.65
N CYS A 98 -19.71 23.09 0.92
CA CYS A 98 -19.20 22.83 2.25
C CYS A 98 -19.45 24.01 3.21
N PRO A 99 -19.71 23.73 4.51
CA PRO A 99 -19.89 24.77 5.50
C PRO A 99 -18.61 25.57 5.72
N PHE A 100 -18.73 26.81 6.19
CA PHE A 100 -17.54 27.61 6.51
C PHE A 100 -16.74 26.94 7.63
N PRO A 101 -15.46 26.60 7.40
CA PRO A 101 -14.68 25.85 8.38
C PRO A 101 -14.15 26.79 9.48
N VAL A 102 -14.53 26.51 10.73
CA VAL A 102 -14.13 27.31 11.90
C VAL A 102 -13.20 26.49 12.77
N VAL A 103 -11.98 27.00 12.99
CA VAL A 103 -10.98 26.38 13.87
C VAL A 103 -10.71 27.31 15.04
N ALA A 104 -11.18 26.94 16.24
CA ALA A 104 -10.90 27.70 17.45
C ALA A 104 -9.40 27.68 17.76
N ASN A 105 -8.81 28.83 18.10
CA ASN A 105 -7.37 29.00 18.28
C ASN A 105 -6.50 28.66 17.05
N GLY A 106 -7.11 28.62 15.87
CA GLY A 106 -6.42 28.52 14.59
C GLY A 106 -6.75 29.70 13.69
N LYS A 107 -6.01 29.79 12.58
CA LYS A 107 -6.20 30.75 11.50
C LYS A 107 -6.19 30.01 10.18
N GLN A 108 -7.09 30.41 9.29
CA GLN A 108 -7.08 29.99 7.90
C GLN A 108 -5.93 30.72 7.18
N ILE A 109 -5.06 29.98 6.49
CA ILE A 109 -3.88 30.54 5.81
C ILE A 109 -3.99 30.48 4.28
N SER A 110 -4.95 29.70 3.74
CA SER A 110 -5.20 29.60 2.30
C SER A 110 -6.66 29.28 2.00
N GLY A 111 -7.06 29.37 0.73
CA GLY A 111 -8.42 29.00 0.30
C GLY A 111 -9.50 29.96 0.77
N PHE A 112 -9.21 31.27 0.90
CA PHE A 112 -10.16 32.25 1.40
C PHE A 112 -11.38 32.40 0.48
N GLY A 113 -12.58 32.34 1.05
CA GLY A 113 -13.83 32.44 0.30
C GLY A 113 -15.04 32.48 1.22
N LYS A 114 -16.17 32.94 0.68
CA LYS A 114 -17.47 32.89 1.37
C LYS A 114 -18.23 31.59 1.09
N THR A 115 -17.84 30.89 0.02
CA THR A 115 -18.49 29.68 -0.49
C THR A 115 -17.42 28.68 -0.90
N PHE A 116 -17.65 27.40 -0.62
CA PHE A 116 -16.70 26.31 -0.87
C PHE A 116 -17.39 25.24 -1.71
N SER A 117 -17.07 25.19 -3.00
CA SER A 117 -17.57 24.19 -3.94
C SER A 117 -16.71 22.92 -3.91
N TYR A 118 -17.11 21.90 -4.68
CA TYR A 118 -16.39 20.63 -4.76
C TYR A 118 -14.90 20.82 -5.05
N LYS A 119 -14.05 20.08 -4.32
CA LYS A 119 -12.57 20.17 -4.36
C LYS A 119 -11.98 21.52 -3.93
N ALA A 120 -12.77 22.42 -3.34
CA ALA A 120 -12.20 23.60 -2.69
C ALA A 120 -11.28 23.16 -1.54
N THR A 121 -10.06 23.70 -1.51
CA THR A 121 -9.03 23.35 -0.53
C THR A 121 -8.77 24.50 0.41
N VAL A 122 -8.74 24.22 1.71
CA VAL A 122 -8.49 25.19 2.77
C VAL A 122 -7.38 24.67 3.69
N MET A 123 -6.45 25.54 4.06
CA MET A 123 -5.38 25.20 4.99
C MET A 123 -5.45 26.03 6.26
N PHE A 124 -5.02 25.43 7.38
CA PHE A 124 -5.03 26.02 8.70
C PHE A 124 -3.66 25.99 9.37
N GLU A 125 -3.46 26.94 10.26
CA GLU A 125 -2.33 26.99 11.19
C GLU A 125 -2.87 27.33 12.57
N CYS A 126 -2.34 26.69 13.62
CA CYS A 126 -2.72 27.03 14.98
C CYS A 126 -2.01 28.29 15.48
N ASN A 127 -2.68 29.03 16.37
CA ASN A 127 -2.08 30.17 17.05
C ASN A 127 -0.94 29.73 17.97
N LYS A 128 -0.06 30.67 18.31
CA LYS A 128 1.07 30.42 19.21
C LYS A 128 0.60 29.81 20.55
N GLY A 129 1.22 28.69 20.94
CA GLY A 129 0.89 27.96 22.18
C GLY A 129 -0.20 26.90 22.01
N PHE A 130 -0.66 26.67 20.80
CA PHE A 130 -1.54 25.58 20.40
C PHE A 130 -0.84 24.73 19.34
N TYR A 131 -1.23 23.46 19.24
CA TYR A 131 -0.73 22.56 18.20
C TYR A 131 -1.86 22.07 17.32
N LEU A 132 -1.53 21.74 16.08
CA LEU A 132 -2.50 21.23 15.13
C LEU A 132 -2.76 19.75 15.39
N ASN A 133 -4.02 19.41 15.62
CA ASN A 133 -4.49 18.04 15.74
C ASN A 133 -5.43 17.70 14.58
N GLY A 134 -4.99 16.77 13.72
CA GLY A 134 -5.61 16.44 12.43
C GLY A 134 -4.77 16.92 11.24
N SER A 135 -5.39 17.01 10.07
CA SER A 135 -4.75 17.50 8.85
C SER A 135 -4.71 19.03 8.82
N ASP A 136 -3.60 19.60 8.35
CA ASP A 136 -3.48 21.05 8.12
C ASP A 136 -4.31 21.51 6.92
N THR A 137 -4.68 20.57 6.06
CA THR A 137 -5.36 20.78 4.78
C THR A 137 -6.64 19.97 4.73
N ILE A 138 -7.75 20.62 4.39
CA ILE A 138 -9.05 19.97 4.16
C ILE A 138 -9.57 20.29 2.76
N ILE A 139 -10.31 19.35 2.18
CA ILE A 139 -10.87 19.46 0.84
C ILE A 139 -12.39 19.28 0.93
N CYS A 140 -13.14 20.09 0.19
CA CYS A 140 -14.60 19.95 0.12
C CYS A 140 -14.97 18.71 -0.72
N GLY A 141 -15.49 17.69 -0.03
CA GLY A 141 -15.90 16.42 -0.61
C GLY A 141 -17.19 16.51 -1.41
N GLY A 142 -17.49 15.45 -2.17
CA GLY A 142 -18.68 15.38 -3.03
C GLY A 142 -20.00 15.41 -2.27
N ASN A 143 -19.98 15.11 -0.97
CA ASN A 143 -21.16 15.08 -0.10
C ASN A 143 -21.39 16.38 0.69
N SER A 144 -20.76 17.50 0.25
CA SER A 144 -20.80 18.79 0.96
C SER A 144 -20.21 18.74 2.38
N THR A 145 -19.26 17.83 2.59
CA THR A 145 -18.53 17.61 3.84
C THR A 145 -17.05 17.84 3.65
N TRP A 146 -16.35 18.24 4.71
CA TRP A 146 -14.90 18.40 4.68
C TRP A 146 -14.18 17.06 4.85
N GLU A 147 -13.21 16.80 3.98
CA GLU A 147 -12.40 15.58 3.96
C GLU A 147 -10.90 15.94 3.91
N PRO A 148 -10.10 15.55 4.92
CA PRO A 148 -10.53 15.03 6.22
C PRO A 148 -11.32 16.06 7.04
N SER A 149 -11.86 15.65 8.19
CA SER A 149 -12.62 16.54 9.09
C SER A 149 -11.81 17.76 9.51
N ILE A 150 -12.51 18.87 9.78
CA ILE A 150 -11.91 20.14 10.24
C ILE A 150 -10.97 19.87 11.45
N PRO A 151 -9.71 20.34 11.41
CA PRO A 151 -8.75 20.10 12.48
C PRO A 151 -9.08 20.88 13.75
N THR A 152 -8.44 20.48 14.85
CA THR A 152 -8.56 21.18 16.14
C THR A 152 -7.21 21.75 16.57
N CYS A 153 -7.24 22.87 17.31
CA CYS A 153 -6.06 23.46 17.92
C CYS A 153 -6.17 23.39 19.46
N PRO A 154 -5.85 22.24 20.08
CA PRO A 154 -5.69 22.13 21.52
C PRO A 154 -4.47 22.91 22.03
N LYS A 155 -4.55 23.37 23.29
CA LYS A 155 -3.47 24.13 23.93
C LYS A 155 -2.30 23.21 24.26
N GLY A 156 -1.08 23.66 23.98
CA GLY A 156 0.16 22.94 24.30
C GLY A 156 0.97 22.59 23.06
N TYR A 157 1.73 21.50 23.17
CA TYR A 157 2.59 20.94 22.13
C TYR A 157 2.17 19.48 21.88
N PRO A 158 2.35 18.96 20.65
CA PRO A 158 2.00 17.57 20.37
C PRO A 158 2.84 16.66 21.26
N ASN A 159 2.20 15.67 21.89
CA ASN A 159 2.89 14.72 22.75
C ASN A 159 3.73 13.78 21.86
N PRO A 160 5.08 13.77 21.95
CA PRO A 160 5.92 12.99 21.04
C PRO A 160 5.70 11.47 21.12
N ARG A 161 5.01 11.00 22.16
CA ARG A 161 4.72 9.59 22.39
C ARG A 161 3.54 9.07 21.57
N GLU A 162 2.63 9.92 21.10
CA GLU A 162 1.44 9.49 20.33
C GLU A 162 1.77 9.01 18.90
N GLY A 163 3.01 9.18 18.44
CA GLY A 163 3.51 8.66 17.16
C GLY A 163 4.62 7.63 17.28
N LEU A 164 5.00 7.24 18.51
CA LEU A 164 6.01 6.22 18.75
C LEU A 164 5.25 4.96 19.19
N PHE A 165 5.32 3.88 18.41
CA PHE A 165 4.77 2.56 18.76
C PHE A 165 4.79 2.34 20.27
N ASP A 166 3.62 2.38 20.91
CA ASP A 166 3.50 2.08 22.33
C ASP A 166 3.97 0.64 22.52
N LEU A 167 5.09 0.47 23.23
CA LEU A 167 5.59 -0.85 23.63
C LEU A 167 4.56 -1.61 24.51
N ASP A 168 3.56 -0.88 25.01
CA ASP A 168 2.44 -1.38 25.78
C ASP A 168 1.28 -1.91 24.90
N ASP A 169 1.26 -1.64 23.59
CA ASP A 169 0.25 -2.11 22.62
C ASP A 169 0.76 -3.26 21.73
N LEU A 170 2.00 -3.71 21.94
CA LEU A 170 2.46 -4.98 21.39
C LEU A 170 1.73 -6.10 22.13
N ASP A 171 0.88 -6.84 21.42
CA ASP A 171 0.22 -8.00 21.98
C ASP A 171 1.20 -8.89 22.75
N ALA A 172 0.76 -9.48 23.86
CA ALA A 172 1.60 -10.36 24.70
C ALA A 172 2.29 -11.48 23.89
N TRP A 173 1.70 -11.92 22.77
CA TRP A 173 2.30 -12.91 21.86
C TRP A 173 3.46 -12.33 21.03
N VAL A 174 3.41 -11.05 20.62
CA VAL A 174 4.51 -10.37 19.91
C VAL A 174 5.70 -10.21 20.85
N ILE A 175 5.45 -9.79 22.10
CA ILE A 175 6.50 -9.72 23.13
C ILE A 175 7.12 -11.12 23.36
N ALA A 176 6.31 -12.16 23.46
CA ALA A 176 6.79 -13.54 23.60
C ALA A 176 7.67 -13.98 22.41
N LEU A 177 7.29 -13.63 21.17
CA LEU A 177 8.12 -13.91 19.98
C LEU A 177 9.47 -13.18 20.01
N ILE A 178 9.48 -11.91 20.44
CA ILE A 178 10.72 -11.14 20.56
C ILE A 178 11.66 -11.80 21.58
N VAL A 179 11.13 -12.25 22.73
CA VAL A 179 11.93 -12.95 23.74
C VAL A 179 12.43 -14.31 23.24
N VAL A 180 11.57 -15.10 22.58
CA VAL A 180 11.95 -16.42 22.03
C VAL A 180 13.03 -16.27 20.97
N THR A 181 12.91 -15.30 20.06
CA THR A 181 13.92 -15.05 19.02
C THR A 181 15.25 -14.62 19.61
N ALA A 182 15.25 -13.77 20.64
CA ALA A 182 16.46 -13.40 21.36
C ALA A 182 17.13 -14.60 22.06
N LEU A 183 16.37 -15.47 22.72
CA LEU A 183 16.90 -16.67 23.38
C LEU A 183 17.49 -17.67 22.38
N LEU A 184 16.83 -17.88 21.23
CA LEU A 184 17.34 -18.74 20.17
C LEU A 184 18.64 -18.18 19.58
N ALA A 185 18.72 -16.87 19.34
CA ALA A 185 19.94 -16.23 18.86
C ALA A 185 21.10 -16.42 19.84
N VAL A 186 20.87 -16.21 21.14
CA VAL A 186 21.87 -16.45 22.19
C VAL A 186 22.31 -17.92 22.21
N ALA A 187 21.38 -18.86 22.13
CA ALA A 187 21.70 -20.29 22.10
C ALA A 187 22.57 -20.65 20.88
N VAL A 188 22.26 -20.11 19.70
CA VAL A 188 23.07 -20.31 18.48
C VAL A 188 24.48 -19.74 18.66
N ILE A 189 24.61 -18.55 19.25
CA ILE A 189 25.92 -17.94 19.54
C ILE A 189 26.71 -18.81 20.52
N VAL A 190 26.09 -19.28 21.61
CA VAL A 190 26.73 -20.14 22.61
C VAL A 190 27.17 -21.48 22.01
N VAL A 191 26.32 -22.13 21.20
CA VAL A 191 26.67 -23.37 20.50
C VAL A 191 27.79 -23.13 19.48
N GLY A 192 27.76 -22.00 18.78
CA GLY A 192 28.81 -21.59 17.85
C GLY A 192 30.16 -21.42 18.56
N LEU A 193 30.19 -20.68 19.67
CA LEU A 193 31.36 -20.50 20.52
C LEU A 193 31.83 -21.83 21.12
N TYR A 194 30.92 -22.67 21.60
CA TYR A 194 31.25 -23.98 22.13
C TYR A 194 31.89 -24.87 21.06
N LYS A 195 31.31 -24.95 19.85
CA LYS A 195 31.89 -25.67 18.71
C LYS A 195 33.23 -25.09 18.28
N PHE A 196 33.40 -23.77 18.33
CA PHE A 196 34.66 -23.10 18.02
C PHE A 196 35.76 -23.45 19.05
N LEU A 197 35.43 -23.44 20.34
CA LEU A 197 36.33 -23.86 21.41
C LEU A 197 36.67 -25.35 21.32
N GLN A 198 35.71 -26.20 20.94
CA GLN A 198 35.96 -27.62 20.67
C GLN A 198 36.91 -27.81 19.47
N ARG A 199 36.75 -27.07 18.38
CA ARG A 199 37.69 -27.09 17.25
C ARG A 199 39.10 -26.64 17.68
N ARG A 200 39.22 -25.60 18.52
CA ARG A 200 40.51 -25.17 19.08
C ARG A 200 41.12 -26.22 20.01
N LYS A 201 40.33 -26.93 20.81
CA LYS A 201 40.81 -28.06 21.63
C LYS A 201 41.27 -29.22 20.76
N LYS A 202 40.54 -29.56 19.69
CA LYS A 202 40.92 -30.62 18.75
C LYS A 202 42.24 -30.27 18.03
N GLY A 203 42.40 -29.01 17.58
CA GLY A 203 43.65 -28.52 17.01
C GLY A 203 44.83 -28.48 18.01
N LYS A 204 44.59 -28.18 19.31
CA LYS A 204 45.63 -28.30 20.35
C LYS A 204 46.00 -29.75 20.68
N GLY A 205 45.06 -30.69 20.56
CA GLY A 205 45.30 -32.12 20.77
C GLY A 205 46.16 -32.73 19.67
N GLU A 206 45.91 -32.34 18.42
CA GLU A 206 46.65 -32.79 17.23
C GLU A 206 48.10 -32.29 17.25
N VAL A 207 48.34 -31.01 17.54
CA VAL A 207 49.69 -30.43 17.67
C VAL A 207 50.47 -31.05 18.86
N ARG A 208 49.80 -31.42 19.95
CA ARG A 208 50.45 -32.07 21.11
C ARG A 208 50.81 -33.54 20.84
N ALA A 209 50.02 -34.24 20.03
CA ALA A 209 50.34 -35.61 19.57
C ALA A 209 51.55 -35.61 18.61
N GLU A 210 51.64 -34.60 17.75
CA GLU A 210 52.79 -34.45 16.84
C GLU A 210 54.10 -34.17 17.61
N TYR A 211 54.08 -33.28 18.61
CA TYR A 211 55.26 -32.97 19.45
C TYR A 211 55.75 -34.16 20.30
N THR A 212 54.83 -34.99 20.81
CA THR A 212 55.19 -36.18 21.62
C THR A 212 55.77 -37.32 20.77
N SER A 213 55.38 -37.42 19.50
CA SER A 213 56.01 -38.32 18.51
C SER A 213 57.48 -37.95 18.24
N TYR A 214 57.80 -36.65 18.11
CA TYR A 214 59.18 -36.19 17.92
C TYR A 214 60.09 -36.50 19.13
N GLN A 215 59.58 -36.35 20.36
CA GLN A 215 60.36 -36.58 21.58
C GLN A 215 60.68 -38.07 21.81
N HIS A 216 59.77 -38.99 21.49
CA HIS A 216 60.02 -40.43 21.67
C HIS A 216 61.09 -41.00 20.74
N LYS A 217 61.42 -40.32 19.63
CA LYS A 217 62.46 -40.75 18.69
C LYS A 217 63.88 -40.39 19.12
N SER A 218 64.05 -39.63 20.21
CA SER A 218 65.31 -38.92 20.52
C SER A 218 66.00 -39.37 21.82
N THR A 219 65.57 -40.46 22.48
CA THR A 219 66.19 -40.89 23.75
C THR A 219 66.53 -42.37 23.74
N THR A 220 67.73 -42.70 23.27
CA THR A 220 68.44 -43.96 23.53
C THR A 220 69.10 -43.92 24.93
N PRO A 221 69.00 -44.98 25.77
CA PRO A 221 69.47 -44.94 27.15
C PRO A 221 70.88 -45.53 27.38
N ALA A 222 71.57 -44.88 28.31
CA ALA A 222 72.45 -45.39 29.37
C ALA A 222 73.83 -45.96 29.02
N GLU A 223 74.83 -45.54 29.81
CA GLU A 223 75.56 -46.47 30.69
C GLU A 223 76.19 -45.67 31.87
N PRO A 224 76.01 -46.11 33.13
CA PRO A 224 76.64 -45.50 34.30
C PRO A 224 77.91 -46.27 34.70
N THR A 225 78.99 -45.58 35.07
CA THR A 225 80.16 -46.18 35.73
C THR A 225 80.40 -45.51 37.08
N ASN A 226 80.12 -46.32 38.11
CA ASN A 226 80.87 -46.52 39.36
C ASN A 226 82.08 -45.61 39.62
#